data_AF-A0A3C1DPT4-F1
#
_entry.id   AF-A0A3C1DPT4-F1
#
_cell.length_a   1.000
_cell.length_b   1.000
_cell.length_c   1.000
_cell.angle_alpha   90.00
_cell.angle_beta   90.00
_cell.angle_gamma   90.00
#
_symmetry.space_group_name_H-M   'P 1'
#
loop_
_entity.id
_entity.type
_entity.pdbx_description
1 polymer ?
#
loop_
_entity_poly.entity_id
_entity_poly.type
_entity_poly.pdbx_seq_one_letter_code
_entity_poly.pdbx_strand_id
1 'polypeptide(L)'
;ETNVEFWAAIVLDFAEVPSHMFTSMFTCARLAGWSAHVLEQKKTGRLIRPSARYVGPAPRKPEDVKGWNPNMMAPTGYTLAD
;
A
#
# COMPACT_ATOMS: atom_id res chain seq x y z
N GLU A 1 -19.00 24.46 1.32
CA GLU A 1 -18.37 24.58 2.65
C GLU A 1 -16.87 24.43 2.51
N THR A 2 -16.11 25.12 3.34
CA THR A 2 -14.65 25.08 3.31
C THR A 2 -14.13 23.96 4.19
N ASN A 3 -13.15 23.21 3.72
CA ASN A 3 -12.54 22.11 4.46
C ASN A 3 -11.57 22.61 5.54
N VAL A 4 -11.18 21.72 6.45
CA VAL A 4 -10.24 22.06 7.53
C VAL A 4 -8.85 22.42 6.97
N GLU A 5 -8.49 21.85 5.83
CA GLU A 5 -7.21 22.09 5.17
C GLU A 5 -7.05 23.54 4.71
N PHE A 6 -8.14 24.21 4.32
CA PHE A 6 -8.12 25.62 3.93
C PHE A 6 -7.66 26.52 5.08
N TRP A 7 -8.23 26.33 6.27
CA TRP A 7 -7.84 27.12 7.45
C TRP A 7 -6.50 26.68 8.02
N ALA A 8 -6.17 25.39 7.97
CA ALA A 8 -4.89 24.87 8.41
C ALA A 8 -3.72 25.46 7.60
N ALA A 9 -3.88 25.64 6.29
CA ALA A 9 -2.87 26.27 5.44
C ALA A 9 -2.59 27.72 5.87
N ILE A 10 -3.61 28.51 6.19
CA ILE A 10 -3.46 29.89 6.68
C ILE A 10 -2.71 29.93 8.01
N VAL A 11 -3.03 29.01 8.93
CA VAL A 11 -2.36 28.94 10.24
C VAL A 11 -0.89 28.52 10.11
N LEU A 12 -0.58 27.56 9.24
CA LEU A 12 0.79 27.11 9.00
C LEU A 12 1.64 28.15 8.24
N ASP A 13 1.02 28.87 7.30
CA ASP A 13 1.65 30.00 6.61
C ASP A 13 1.96 31.15 7.58
N PHE A 14 1.03 31.47 8.48
CA PHE A 14 1.26 32.44 9.56
C PHE A 14 2.40 32.02 10.50
N ALA A 15 2.59 30.71 10.70
CA ALA A 15 3.69 30.15 11.49
C ALA A 15 5.00 30.01 10.70
N GLU A 16 5.09 30.58 9.49
CA GLU A 16 6.25 30.57 8.60
C GLU A 16 6.72 29.16 8.23
N VAL A 17 5.82 28.18 8.26
CA VAL A 17 6.14 26.81 7.85
C VAL A 17 6.24 26.77 6.32
N PRO A 18 7.35 26.27 5.74
CA PRO A 18 7.44 26.10 4.30
C PRO A 18 6.32 25.18 3.77
N SER A 19 5.70 25.54 2.64
CA SER A 19 4.54 24.81 2.08
C SER A 19 4.81 23.32 1.82
N HIS A 20 6.03 22.97 1.42
CA HIS A 20 6.44 21.56 1.23
C HIS A 20 6.49 20.75 2.54
N MET A 21 6.47 21.40 3.71
CA MET A 21 6.43 20.76 5.02
C MET A 21 5.02 20.58 5.59
N PHE A 22 3.96 21.07 4.93
CA PHE A 22 2.59 20.97 5.45
C PHE A 22 2.16 19.51 5.69
N THR A 23 2.56 18.59 4.81
CA THR A 23 2.30 17.16 4.98
C THR A 23 3.02 16.58 6.20
N SER A 24 4.23 17.06 6.48
CA SER A 24 5.00 16.64 7.66
C SER A 24 4.34 17.15 8.94
N MET A 25 3.85 18.40 8.95
CA MET A 25 3.12 18.95 10.11
C MET A 25 1.81 18.21 10.38
N PHE A 26 1.07 17.87 9.32
CA PHE A 26 -0.10 17.00 9.44
C PHE A 26 0.27 15.63 10.02
N THR A 27 1.37 15.04 9.57
CA THR A 27 1.87 13.75 10.08
C THR A 27 2.20 13.82 11.57
N CYS A 28 2.86 14.89 12.03
CA CYS A 28 3.12 15.13 13.45
C CYS A 28 1.81 15.20 14.26
N ALA A 29 0.81 15.93 13.76
CA ALA A 29 -0.50 16.02 14.42
C ALA A 29 -1.23 14.67 14.46
N ARG A 30 -1.10 13.84 13.41
CA ARG A 30 -1.75 12.51 13.33
C ARG A 30 -1.07 11.43 14.16
N LEU A 31 0.19 11.61 14.51
CA LEU A 31 0.99 10.63 15.25
C LEU A 31 0.29 10.16 16.53
N ALA A 32 -0.31 11.07 17.30
CA ALA A 32 -1.02 10.74 18.53
C ALA A 32 -2.23 9.81 18.26
N GLY A 33 -3.04 10.12 17.25
CA GLY A 33 -4.20 9.31 16.89
C GLY A 33 -3.82 7.95 16.30
N TRP A 34 -2.79 7.89 15.45
CA TRP A 34 -2.28 6.62 14.95
C TRP A 34 -1.74 5.73 16.07
N SER A 35 -0.99 6.32 17.01
CA SER A 35 -0.47 5.58 18.17
C SER A 35 -1.60 5.03 19.04
N ALA A 36 -2.64 5.82 19.28
CA ALA A 36 -3.83 5.37 20.00
C ALA A 36 -4.52 4.19 19.31
N HIS A 37 -4.76 4.29 17.99
CA HIS A 37 -5.38 3.19 17.23
C HIS A 37 -4.50 1.94 17.15
N VAL A 38 -3.18 2.08 17.08
CA VAL A 38 -2.25 0.94 17.12
C VAL A 38 -2.37 0.21 18.46
N LEU A 39 -2.43 0.95 19.57
CA LEU A 39 -2.62 0.36 20.91
C LEU A 39 -4.00 -0.28 21.07
N GLU A 40 -5.04 0.36 20.54
CA GLU A 40 -6.40 -0.18 20.53
C GLU A 40 -6.46 -1.49 19.75
N GLN A 41 -5.91 -1.52 18.53
CA GLN A 41 -5.86 -2.72 17.70
C GLN A 41 -5.07 -3.86 18.37
N LYS A 42 -3.96 -3.52 19.04
CA LYS A 42 -3.18 -4.49 19.83
C LYS A 42 -4.03 -5.12 20.93
N LYS A 43 -4.88 -4.35 21.61
CA LYS A 43 -5.80 -4.87 22.65
C LYS A 43 -6.92 -5.73 22.06
N THR A 44 -7.44 -5.38 20.88
CA THR A 44 -8.45 -6.19 20.17
C THR A 44 -7.90 -7.56 19.77
N GLY A 45 -6.60 -7.65 19.44
CA GLY A 45 -5.91 -8.93 19.18
C GLY A 45 -6.37 -9.66 17.92
N ARG A 46 -7.03 -8.98 16.98
CA ARG A 46 -7.56 -9.57 15.74
C ARG A 46 -6.70 -9.22 14.52
N LEU A 47 -6.30 -10.24 13.78
CA LEU A 47 -5.60 -10.06 12.50
C LEU A 47 -6.55 -9.47 11.44
N ILE A 48 -6.11 -8.38 10.81
CA ILE A 48 -6.78 -7.80 9.65
C ILE A 48 -6.31 -8.58 8.40
N ARG A 49 -7.20 -9.38 7.82
CA ARG A 49 -6.96 -10.18 6.61
C ARG A 49 -8.11 -10.05 5.60
N PRO A 50 -8.14 -8.98 4.78
CA PRO A 50 -9.17 -8.85 3.75
C PRO A 50 -9.02 -9.95 2.70
N SER A 51 -10.14 -10.35 2.09
CA SER A 51 -10.15 -11.20 0.90
C SER A 51 -10.28 -10.34 -0.37
N ALA A 52 -9.87 -10.90 -1.50
CA ALA A 52 -10.06 -10.29 -2.81
C ALA A 52 -10.84 -11.25 -3.70
N ARG A 53 -11.64 -10.69 -4.62
CA ARG A 53 -12.34 -11.47 -5.64
C ARG A 53 -11.42 -11.66 -6.84
N TYR A 54 -11.08 -12.89 -7.16
CA TYR A 54 -10.34 -13.21 -8.38
C TYR A 54 -11.25 -13.03 -9.60
N VAL A 55 -10.82 -12.19 -10.55
CA VAL A 55 -11.47 -11.95 -11.85
C VAL A 55 -10.49 -12.19 -13.01
N GLY A 56 -9.41 -12.92 -12.74
CA GLY A 56 -8.42 -13.28 -13.75
C GLY A 56 -8.84 -14.50 -14.58
N PRO A 57 -7.97 -14.93 -15.51
CA PRO A 57 -8.22 -16.08 -16.36
C PRO A 57 -8.44 -17.39 -15.58
N ALA A 58 -9.22 -18.31 -16.15
CA ALA A 58 -9.34 -19.66 -15.61
C ALA A 58 -7.97 -20.39 -15.58
N PRO A 59 -7.83 -21.47 -14.79
CA PRO A 59 -6.64 -22.32 -14.84
C PRO A 59 -6.34 -22.73 -16.28
N ARG A 60 -5.11 -22.51 -16.72
CA ARG A 60 -4.63 -22.78 -18.07
C ARG A 60 -3.31 -23.53 -17.99
N LYS A 61 -3.00 -24.34 -19.00
CA LYS A 61 -1.72 -25.02 -19.04
C LYS A 61 -0.60 -24.01 -19.33
N PRO A 62 0.65 -24.30 -18.95
CA PRO A 62 1.78 -23.44 -19.29
C PRO A 62 1.88 -23.17 -20.79
N GLU A 63 1.57 -24.17 -21.63
CA GLU A 63 1.56 -24.05 -23.10
C GLU A 63 0.59 -22.99 -23.64
N ASP A 64 -0.50 -22.73 -22.93
CA ASP A 64 -1.53 -21.74 -23.30
C ASP A 64 -1.13 -20.31 -22.89
N VAL A 65 0.04 -20.13 -22.26
CA VAL A 65 0.56 -18.82 -21.88
C VAL A 65 1.32 -18.22 -23.06
N LYS A 66 0.88 -17.04 -23.52
CA LYS A 66 1.61 -16.27 -24.54
C LYS A 66 3.07 -16.05 -24.10
N GLY A 67 4.03 -16.53 -24.89
CA GLY A 67 5.46 -16.48 -24.57
C GLY A 67 6.01 -17.76 -23.94
N TRP A 68 5.20 -18.81 -23.81
CA TRP A 68 5.70 -20.13 -23.42
C TRP A 68 6.66 -20.69 -24.48
N ASN A 69 7.83 -21.12 -24.02
CA ASN A 69 8.81 -21.84 -24.83
C ASN A 69 9.28 -23.06 -24.03
N PRO A 70 9.02 -24.29 -24.50
CA PRO A 70 9.40 -25.52 -23.79
C PRO A 70 10.91 -25.70 -23.66
N ASN A 71 11.70 -25.01 -24.49
CA ASN A 71 13.17 -25.03 -24.47
C ASN A 71 13.76 -23.81 -23.75
N MET A 72 12.94 -23.02 -23.06
CA MET A 72 13.43 -21.91 -22.25
C MET A 72 14.12 -22.49 -21.01
N MET A 73 15.45 -22.42 -21.00
CA MET A 73 16.25 -22.81 -19.84
C MET A 73 15.85 -21.94 -18.64
N ALA A 74 15.37 -22.54 -17.56
CA ALA A 74 15.15 -21.81 -16.32
C ALA A 74 16.46 -21.13 -15.89
N PRO A 75 16.43 -19.99 -15.19
CA PRO A 75 17.65 -19.37 -14.66
C PRO A 75 18.49 -20.30 -13.76
N THR A 76 17.88 -21.40 -13.31
CA THR A 76 18.48 -22.48 -12.52
C THR A 76 19.16 -23.57 -13.35
N GLY A 77 19.09 -23.54 -14.68
CA GLY A 77 19.75 -24.49 -15.58
C GLY A 77 19.03 -25.83 -15.79
N TYR A 78 17.84 -26.03 -15.21
CA TYR A 78 17.05 -27.25 -15.39
C TYR A 78 16.06 -27.12 -16.56
N THR A 79 15.93 -28.19 -17.35
CA THR A 79 14.85 -28.34 -18.33
C THR A 79 13.74 -29.21 -17.72
N LEU A 80 12.49 -29.06 -18.18
CA LEU A 80 11.37 -29.90 -17.72
C LEU A 80 11.47 -31.36 -18.24
N ALA A 81 12.53 -31.71 -18.95
CA ALA A 81 12.78 -33.03 -19.51
C ALA A 81 13.74 -33.90 -18.65
N ASP A 82 14.21 -33.37 -17.51
CA ASP A 82 15.08 -34.03 -16.52
C ASP A 82 14.35 -34.22 -15.19
#